data_AF-F1C8D7-F1
#
_entry.id   AF-F1C8D7-F1
#
_cell.length_a   1.000
_cell.length_b   1.000
_cell.length_c   1.000
_cell.angle_alpha   90.00
_cell.angle_beta   90.00
_cell.angle_gamma   90.00
#
_symmetry.space_group_name_H-M   'P 1'
#
loop_
_entity.id
_entity.type
_entity.pdbx_description
1 polymer ?
#
loop_
_entity_poly.entity_id
_entity_poly.type
_entity_poly.pdbx_seq_one_letter_code
_entity_poly.pdbx_strand_id
1 'polypeptide(L)'
;LAVEEKEKYANDQAAGKIQGYGSKLANNACGQLEWEDYFFHLVYPEDKRDLSIWPKTPTDYIEATSEYTKCLRLLSTKVFKALSIGLGLEPDRLEKEVGGLQELLLQMKINYYPKCPQPELALGVE
;
A
#
# COMPACT_ATOMS: atom_id res chain seq x y z
N LEU A 1 -3.54 7.72 -16.29
CA LEU A 1 -3.99 6.89 -17.43
C LEU A 1 -5.52 6.87 -17.47
N ALA A 2 -6.10 6.66 -18.66
CA ALA A 2 -7.54 6.42 -18.81
C ALA A 2 -7.97 5.21 -17.97
N VAL A 3 -9.23 5.16 -17.54
CA VAL A 3 -9.73 4.06 -16.69
C VAL A 3 -9.50 2.71 -17.36
N GLU A 4 -9.84 2.58 -18.65
CA GLU A 4 -9.63 1.37 -19.45
C GLU A 4 -8.18 0.83 -19.41
N GLU A 5 -7.19 1.71 -19.36
CA GLU A 5 -5.78 1.32 -19.24
C GLU A 5 -5.41 0.86 -17.83
N LYS A 6 -6.07 1.42 -16.80
CA LYS A 6 -5.87 1.01 -15.40
C LYS A 6 -6.57 -0.32 -15.08
N GLU A 7 -7.71 -0.58 -15.70
CA GLU A 7 -8.48 -1.83 -15.56
C GLU A 7 -7.69 -3.07 -16.03
N LYS A 8 -6.67 -2.89 -16.88
CA LYS A 8 -5.71 -3.96 -17.23
C LYS A 8 -4.94 -4.49 -16.02
N TYR A 9 -4.90 -3.71 -14.93
CA TYR A 9 -4.29 -4.07 -13.66
C TYR A 9 -5.33 -4.27 -12.55
N ALA A 10 -6.61 -4.44 -12.89
CA ALA A 10 -7.67 -4.60 -11.89
C ALA A 10 -7.39 -5.77 -10.95
N ASN A 11 -7.64 -5.55 -9.66
CA ASN A 11 -7.65 -6.60 -8.67
C ASN A 11 -8.90 -7.48 -8.81
N ASP A 12 -8.85 -8.68 -8.23
CA ASP A 12 -9.95 -9.64 -8.21
C ASP A 12 -10.02 -10.28 -6.83
N GLN A 13 -10.79 -9.63 -5.95
CA GLN A 13 -10.94 -10.06 -4.55
C GLN A 13 -11.64 -11.42 -4.44
N ALA A 14 -12.55 -11.76 -5.36
CA ALA A 14 -13.25 -13.05 -5.36
C ALA A 14 -12.31 -14.22 -5.65
N ALA A 15 -11.29 -14.00 -6.48
CA ALA A 15 -10.22 -14.97 -6.74
C ALA A 15 -9.02 -14.83 -5.77
N GLY A 16 -9.11 -14.00 -4.72
CA GLY A 16 -8.04 -13.77 -3.76
C GLY A 16 -6.88 -12.90 -4.27
N LYS A 17 -7.01 -12.28 -5.46
CA LYS A 17 -6.02 -11.36 -6.04
C LYS A 17 -6.28 -9.96 -5.51
N ILE A 18 -5.79 -9.67 -4.31
CA ILE A 18 -6.02 -8.38 -3.64
C ILE A 18 -5.16 -7.21 -4.17
N GLN A 19 -4.06 -7.52 -4.88
CA GLN A 19 -3.17 -6.50 -5.44
C GLN A 19 -3.67 -6.03 -6.81
N GLY A 20 -3.40 -4.77 -7.14
CA GLY A 20 -3.79 -4.13 -8.39
C GLY A 20 -4.61 -2.86 -8.19
N TYR A 21 -5.17 -2.38 -9.29
CA TYR A 21 -6.11 -1.28 -9.34
C TYR A 21 -7.47 -1.71 -8.80
N GLY A 22 -8.14 -0.85 -8.04
CA GLY A 22 -9.52 -1.09 -7.64
C GLY A 22 -10.17 0.14 -7.06
N SER A 23 -11.47 0.05 -6.85
CA SER A 23 -12.25 0.96 -6.02
C SER A 23 -12.88 0.13 -4.91
N LYS A 24 -12.98 0.69 -3.70
CA LYS A 24 -13.40 -0.11 -2.54
C LYS A 24 -14.82 -0.62 -2.76
N LEU A 25 -15.00 -1.92 -2.61
CA LEU A 25 -16.33 -2.54 -2.58
C LEU A 25 -16.90 -2.34 -1.17
N ALA A 26 -18.17 -1.96 -1.07
CA ALA A 26 -18.82 -1.81 0.22
C ALA A 26 -18.74 -3.13 1.00
N ASN A 27 -18.09 -3.10 2.16
CA ASN A 27 -17.84 -4.29 2.98
C ASN A 27 -18.54 -4.22 4.35
N ASN A 28 -19.42 -3.23 4.54
CA ASN A 28 -20.18 -3.01 5.77
C ASN A 28 -21.69 -3.14 5.54
N ALA A 29 -22.43 -3.36 6.63
CA ALA A 29 -23.88 -3.59 6.59
C ALA A 29 -24.67 -2.37 6.07
N CYS A 30 -24.11 -1.16 6.16
CA CYS A 30 -24.71 0.06 5.63
C CYS A 30 -24.45 0.28 4.13
N GLY A 31 -23.62 -0.56 3.48
CA GLY A 31 -23.32 -0.43 2.05
C GLY A 31 -22.55 0.84 1.70
N GLN A 32 -21.87 1.44 2.67
CA GLN A 32 -21.16 2.71 2.48
C GLN A 32 -19.90 2.50 1.63
N LEU A 33 -19.69 3.43 0.69
CA LEU A 33 -18.54 3.49 -0.19
C LEU A 33 -17.76 4.77 0.11
N GLU A 34 -16.45 4.69 0.02
CA GLU A 34 -15.56 5.84 0.07
C GLU A 34 -15.32 6.45 -1.31
N TRP A 35 -14.98 7.73 -1.32
CA TRP A 35 -14.72 8.51 -2.54
C TRP A 35 -13.27 8.40 -2.98
N GLU A 36 -12.81 7.17 -3.25
CA GLU A 36 -11.46 6.88 -3.72
C GLU A 36 -11.39 5.74 -4.74
N ASP A 37 -10.42 5.84 -5.64
CA ASP A 37 -9.81 4.68 -6.29
C ASP A 37 -8.45 4.43 -5.66
N TYR A 38 -7.91 3.22 -5.81
CA TYR A 38 -6.58 2.90 -5.32
C TYR A 38 -5.80 1.96 -6.24
N PHE A 39 -4.49 1.93 -6.03
CA PHE A 39 -3.61 0.89 -6.53
C PHE A 39 -2.81 0.31 -5.37
N PHE A 40 -2.94 -1.00 -5.14
CA PHE A 40 -2.35 -1.67 -3.97
C PHE A 40 -1.39 -2.79 -4.39
N HIS A 41 -0.19 -2.84 -3.81
CA HIS A 41 0.74 -3.94 -4.05
C HIS A 41 1.81 -4.06 -2.97
N LEU A 42 2.42 -5.24 -2.87
CA LEU A 42 3.53 -5.54 -1.99
C LEU A 42 4.83 -5.01 -2.59
N VAL A 43 5.58 -4.23 -1.80
CA VAL A 43 6.85 -3.61 -2.23
C VAL A 43 8.08 -4.14 -1.52
N TYR A 44 7.94 -4.79 -0.36
CA TYR A 44 9.04 -5.40 0.38
C TYR A 44 8.59 -6.66 1.14
N PRO A 45 9.43 -7.69 1.27
CA PRO A 45 10.78 -7.82 0.72
C PRO A 45 10.80 -8.09 -0.78
N GLU A 46 11.95 -7.86 -1.40
CA GLU A 46 12.10 -7.80 -2.86
C GLU A 46 11.73 -9.10 -3.59
N ASP A 47 11.96 -10.24 -2.93
CA ASP A 47 11.70 -11.60 -3.39
C ASP A 47 10.22 -12.01 -3.28
N LYS A 48 9.43 -11.34 -2.44
CA LYS A 48 8.00 -11.60 -2.28
C LYS A 48 7.13 -10.77 -3.25
N ARG A 49 7.71 -9.82 -3.99
CA ARG A 49 6.99 -8.95 -4.94
C ARG A 49 6.51 -9.70 -6.17
N ASP A 50 5.29 -9.40 -6.62
CA ASP A 50 4.83 -9.76 -7.95
C ASP A 50 4.99 -8.55 -8.89
N LEU A 51 6.07 -8.50 -9.67
CA LEU A 51 6.32 -7.40 -10.59
C LEU A 51 5.42 -7.43 -11.84
N SER A 52 4.72 -8.56 -12.10
CA SER A 52 3.87 -8.69 -13.30
C SER A 52 2.65 -7.78 -13.25
N ILE A 53 2.19 -7.46 -12.04
CA ILE A 53 1.05 -6.58 -11.77
C ILE A 53 1.46 -5.12 -11.58
N TRP A 54 2.76 -4.78 -11.49
CA TRP A 54 3.18 -3.40 -11.27
C TRP A 54 2.92 -2.55 -12.53
N PRO A 55 2.52 -1.27 -12.37
CA PRO A 55 2.35 -0.34 -13.47
C PRO A 55 3.59 -0.28 -14.38
N LYS A 56 3.38 -0.50 -15.68
CA LYS A 56 4.43 -0.36 -16.71
C LYS A 56 4.52 1.06 -17.28
N THR A 57 3.62 1.94 -16.85
CA THR A 57 3.58 3.34 -17.25
C THR A 57 3.29 4.20 -16.02
N PRO A 58 4.16 5.16 -15.68
CA PRO A 58 5.39 5.51 -16.41
C PRO A 58 6.46 4.41 -16.31
N THR A 59 7.44 4.41 -17.22
CA THR A 59 8.41 3.30 -17.37
C THR A 59 9.38 3.18 -16.20
N ASP A 60 9.55 4.25 -15.43
CA ASP A 60 10.39 4.34 -14.23
C ASP A 60 9.65 3.94 -12.94
N TYR A 61 8.36 3.56 -13.01
CA TYR A 61 7.56 3.25 -11.82
C TYR A 61 8.21 2.18 -10.93
N ILE A 62 8.70 1.09 -11.53
CA ILE A 62 9.31 -0.03 -10.80
C ILE A 62 10.61 0.42 -10.14
N GLU A 63 11.45 1.15 -10.87
CA GLU A 63 12.74 1.65 -10.36
C GLU A 63 12.53 2.64 -9.21
N ALA A 64 11.72 3.67 -9.42
CA ALA A 64 11.44 4.71 -8.44
C ALA A 64 10.79 4.14 -7.17
N THR A 65 9.79 3.27 -7.33
CA THR A 65 9.09 2.65 -6.19
C THR A 65 10.00 1.69 -5.42
N SER A 66 10.87 0.95 -6.11
CA SER A 66 11.84 0.06 -5.46
C SER A 66 12.84 0.84 -4.62
N GLU A 67 13.40 1.93 -5.16
CA GLU A 67 14.37 2.76 -4.44
C GLU A 67 13.73 3.47 -3.24
N TYR A 68 12.54 4.03 -3.44
CA TYR A 68 11.75 4.60 -2.35
C TYR A 68 11.50 3.59 -1.23
N THR A 69 11.17 2.34 -1.59
CA THR A 69 10.91 1.27 -0.62
C THR A 69 12.15 0.91 0.19
N LYS A 70 13.35 0.90 -0.41
CA LYS A 70 14.61 0.69 0.33
C LYS A 70 14.83 1.79 1.36
N CYS A 71 14.61 3.04 0.96
CA CYS A 71 14.70 4.20 1.85
C CYS A 71 13.68 4.12 3.00
N LEU A 72 12.42 3.76 2.71
CA LEU A 72 11.39 3.53 3.73
C LEU A 72 11.76 2.39 4.67
N ARG A 73 12.34 1.29 4.17
CA ARG A 73 12.74 0.17 5.03
C ARG A 73 13.79 0.57 6.04
N LEU A 74 14.76 1.39 5.64
CA LEU A 74 15.79 1.96 6.52
C LEU A 74 15.18 2.94 7.53
N LEU A 75 14.21 3.76 7.10
CA LEU A 75 13.49 4.66 8.00
C LEU A 75 12.69 3.89 9.04
N SER A 76 11.96 2.84 8.65
CA SER A 76 11.19 2.01 9.57
C SER A 76 12.05 1.39 10.66
N THR A 77 13.26 0.89 10.33
CA THR A 77 14.23 0.43 11.34
C THR A 77 14.59 1.52 12.35
N LYS A 78 14.86 2.74 11.88
CA LYS A 78 15.19 3.86 12.78
C LYS A 78 14.01 4.22 13.69
N VAL A 79 12.79 4.21 13.15
CA VAL A 79 11.56 4.48 13.91
C VAL A 79 11.31 3.40 14.97
N PHE A 80 11.35 2.12 14.59
CA PHE A 80 11.20 1.02 15.55
C PHE A 80 12.27 1.08 16.64
N LYS A 81 13.52 1.41 16.27
CA LYS A 81 14.59 1.57 17.23
C LYS A 81 14.31 2.68 18.25
N ALA A 82 13.90 3.86 17.77
CA ALA A 82 13.57 4.98 18.64
C ALA A 82 12.39 4.67 19.56
N LEU A 83 11.34 4.01 19.04
CA LEU A 83 10.17 3.60 19.81
C LEU A 83 10.53 2.54 20.87
N SER A 84 11.36 1.55 20.54
CA SER A 84 11.82 0.53 21.51
C SER A 84 12.53 1.20 22.69
N ILE A 85 13.48 2.09 22.40
CA ILE A 85 14.23 2.83 23.43
C ILE A 85 13.28 3.71 24.25
N GLY A 86 12.34 4.40 23.61
CA GLY A 86 11.34 5.24 24.29
C GLY A 86 10.43 4.47 25.26
N LEU A 87 10.25 3.17 25.03
CA LEU A 87 9.52 2.26 25.92
C LEU A 87 10.41 1.54 26.95
N GLY A 88 11.71 1.86 27.01
CA GLY A 88 12.67 1.20 27.90
C GLY A 88 13.02 -0.24 27.50
N LEU A 89 12.87 -0.57 26.21
CA LEU A 89 13.18 -1.89 25.66
C LEU A 89 14.56 -1.89 24.97
N GLU A 90 15.08 -3.08 24.70
CA GLU A 90 16.25 -3.23 23.83
C GLU A 90 15.99 -2.59 22.45
N PRO A 91 16.98 -1.91 21.84
CA PRO A 91 16.74 -1.08 20.66
C PRO A 91 16.02 -1.80 19.52
N ASP A 92 16.33 -3.07 19.28
CA ASP A 92 15.78 -3.82 18.14
C ASP A 92 14.50 -4.59 18.50
N ARG A 93 13.94 -4.38 19.71
CA ARG A 93 12.82 -5.16 20.25
C ARG A 93 11.58 -5.08 19.36
N LEU A 94 11.06 -3.89 19.09
CA LEU A 94 9.79 -3.75 18.35
C LEU A 94 9.90 -4.25 16.91
N GLU A 95 11.01 -3.99 16.23
CA GLU A 95 11.23 -4.48 14.87
C GLU A 95 11.25 -6.00 14.80
N LYS A 96 11.86 -6.67 15.80
CA LYS A 96 11.86 -8.12 15.91
C LYS A 96 10.47 -8.70 16.13
N GLU A 97 9.65 -8.06 16.96
CA GLU A 97 8.27 -8.50 17.25
C GLU A 97 7.36 -8.44 16.00
N VAL A 98 7.65 -7.56 15.05
CA VAL A 98 6.87 -7.43 13.79
C VAL A 98 7.50 -8.18 12.61
N GLY A 99 8.44 -9.10 12.87
CA GLY A 99 9.01 -9.98 11.84
C GLY A 99 10.37 -9.57 11.26
N GLY A 100 10.96 -8.45 11.71
CA GLY A 100 12.33 -8.07 11.39
C GLY A 100 12.57 -7.80 9.90
N LEU A 101 13.73 -8.24 9.39
CA LEU A 101 14.09 -8.06 7.97
C LEU A 101 13.42 -9.06 7.02
N GLN A 102 12.94 -10.19 7.55
CA GLN A 102 12.48 -11.33 6.72
C GLN A 102 10.96 -11.37 6.57
N GLU A 103 10.22 -11.08 7.64
CA GLU A 103 8.76 -11.23 7.66
C GLU A 103 8.00 -9.91 7.69
N LEU A 104 8.65 -8.79 8.02
CA LEU A 104 8.02 -7.49 7.90
C LEU A 104 7.75 -7.19 6.43
N LEU A 105 6.48 -7.04 6.10
CA LEU A 105 6.02 -6.67 4.77
C LEU A 105 5.81 -5.15 4.68
N LEU A 106 6.25 -4.55 3.57
CA LEU A 106 5.84 -3.18 3.22
C LEU A 106 4.90 -3.25 2.03
N GLN A 107 3.74 -2.63 2.18
CA GLN A 107 2.72 -2.55 1.14
C GLN A 107 2.55 -1.09 0.72
N MET A 108 2.41 -0.87 -0.58
CA MET A 108 2.11 0.43 -1.17
C MET A 108 0.63 0.50 -1.49
N LYS A 109 -0.04 1.56 -1.02
CA LYS A 109 -1.40 1.93 -1.44
C LYS A 109 -1.35 3.34 -2.01
N ILE A 110 -1.51 3.47 -3.32
CA ILE A 110 -1.67 4.75 -4.00
C ILE A 110 -3.15 5.10 -3.96
N ASN A 111 -3.53 6.11 -3.19
CA ASN A 111 -4.92 6.56 -3.13
C ASN A 111 -5.13 7.70 -4.14
N TYR A 112 -6.23 7.62 -4.89
CA TYR A 112 -6.65 8.64 -5.84
C TYR A 112 -8.04 9.14 -5.42
N TYR A 113 -8.10 10.39 -4.99
CA TYR A 113 -9.33 11.07 -4.56
C TYR A 113 -9.82 11.98 -5.70
N PRO A 114 -10.77 11.54 -6.54
CA PRO A 114 -11.33 12.39 -7.58
C PRO A 114 -12.08 13.58 -6.97
N LYS A 115 -12.23 14.66 -7.74
CA LYS A 115 -13.07 15.80 -7.31
C LYS A 115 -14.47 15.31 -6.98
N CYS A 116 -14.95 15.62 -5.78
CA CYS A 116 -16.30 15.29 -5.34
C CYS A 116 -17.24 16.47 -5.63
N PRO A 117 -18.42 16.24 -6.24
CA PRO A 117 -19.40 17.30 -6.45
C PRO A 117 -20.09 17.77 -5.16
N GLN A 118 -20.09 16.94 -4.10
CA GLN A 118 -20.70 17.23 -2.79
C GLN A 118 -19.77 16.77 -1.66
N PRO A 119 -18.59 17.41 -1.49
CA PRO A 119 -17.56 16.94 -0.55
C PRO A 119 -17.98 16.96 0.92
N GLU A 120 -19.01 17.74 1.28
CA GLU A 120 -19.61 17.76 2.61
C GLU A 120 -20.40 16.49 2.95
N LEU A 121 -20.74 15.68 1.93
CA LEU A 121 -21.50 14.43 2.07
C LEU A 121 -20.65 13.17 1.82
N ALA A 122 -19.36 13.31 1.54
CA ALA A 122 -18.47 12.20 1.18
C ALA A 122 -17.19 12.20 2.00
N LEU A 123 -16.61 11.01 2.19
CA LEU A 123 -15.29 10.82 2.78
C LEU A 123 -14.39 10.10 1.79
N GLY A 124 -13.13 10.51 1.68
CA GLY A 124 -12.14 9.83 0.85
C GLY A 124 -11.68 8.51 1.46
N VAL A 125 -11.45 8.49 2.77
CA VAL A 125 -11.07 7.30 3.54
C VAL A 125 -11.58 7.45 4.97
N GLU A 126 -12.07 6.35 5.55
CA GLU A 126 -12.44 6.21 6.96
C GLU A 126 -11.50 5.22 7.67
#